data_AF-A0A6N9QIF7-F1
#
_entry.id   AF-A0A6N9QIF7-F1
#
_cell.length_a   1.000
_cell.length_b   1.000
_cell.length_c   1.000
_cell.angle_alpha   90.00
_cell.angle_beta   90.00
_cell.angle_gamma   90.00
#
_symmetry.space_group_name_H-M   'P 1'
#
loop_
_entity.id
_entity.type
_entity.pdbx_description
1 polymer ?
#
loop_
_entity_poly.entity_id
_entity_poly.type
_entity_poly.pdbx_seq_one_letter_code
_entity_poly.pdbx_strand_id
1 'polypeptide(L)'
;MKIRTIYELQDAIDSEMAWRKHELSAVRSNVSNARKFAKDTAIRAGIALLYAHWEGTIKNIATYYLEYVSVLGLSYGQLKPNFLAVALKYNLQSFEESNKTTIHTTIVNKVINSHDVKFKIPVEGIIKTNSNLNSEIFMEIMETIGLECKEYESSYKLIDTVLL
;
A
#
# COMPACT_ATOMS: atom_id res chain seq x y z
N MET A 1 4.36 -6.19 13.58
CA MET A 1 4.34 -5.22 14.70
C MET A 1 2.98 -4.54 14.66
N LYS A 2 2.37 -4.12 15.78
CA LYS A 2 1.15 -3.29 15.70
C LYS A 2 1.56 -1.84 15.86
N ILE A 3 1.30 -1.00 14.87
CA ILE A 3 1.55 0.44 14.93
C ILE A 3 0.38 1.13 15.63
N ARG A 4 0.63 1.72 16.79
CA ARG A 4 -0.37 2.32 17.69
C ARG A 4 -0.27 3.84 17.79
N THR A 5 0.90 4.40 17.51
CA THR A 5 1.14 5.85 17.60
C THR A 5 1.79 6.38 16.33
N ILE A 6 1.71 7.70 16.15
CA ILE A 6 2.39 8.37 15.04
C ILE A 6 3.92 8.20 15.13
N TYR A 7 4.48 8.12 16.33
CA TYR A 7 5.92 7.87 16.54
C TYR A 7 6.30 6.45 16.11
N GLU A 8 5.51 5.44 16.48
CA GLU A 8 5.74 4.06 16.04
C GLU A 8 5.59 3.92 14.51
N LEU A 9 4.70 4.71 13.88
CA LEU A 9 4.58 4.77 12.43
C LEU A 9 5.85 5.35 11.80
N GLN A 10 6.31 6.49 12.33
CA GLN A 10 7.53 7.14 11.86
C GLN A 10 8.74 6.21 11.99
N ASP A 11 8.92 5.59 13.17
CA ASP A 11 10.01 4.64 13.44
C ASP A 11 9.98 3.44 12.47
N ALA A 12 8.79 2.92 12.16
CA ALA A 12 8.62 1.83 11.22
C ALA A 12 9.00 2.23 9.78
N ILE A 13 8.58 3.43 9.35
CA ILE A 13 8.95 3.98 8.03
C ILE A 13 10.46 4.22 7.95
N ASP A 14 11.05 4.83 8.98
CA ASP A 14 12.47 5.13 9.01
C ASP A 14 13.31 3.86 8.99
N SER A 15 12.90 2.84 9.75
CA SER A 15 13.55 1.53 9.74
C SER A 15 13.50 0.91 8.35
N GLU A 16 12.33 0.90 7.70
CA GLU A 16 12.14 0.36 6.34
C GLU A 16 12.96 1.09 5.29
N MET A 17 13.08 2.42 5.40
CA MET A 17 13.87 3.22 4.47
C MET A 17 15.37 3.05 4.70
N ALA A 18 15.81 2.94 5.96
CA ALA A 18 17.22 2.85 6.32
C ALA A 18 17.89 1.60 5.75
N TRP A 19 17.35 0.41 6.01
CA TRP A 19 17.98 -0.84 5.57
C TRP A 19 17.99 -0.95 4.03
N ARG A 20 16.91 -0.52 3.36
CA ARG A 20 16.85 -0.50 1.89
C ARG A 20 17.86 0.47 1.29
N LYS A 21 18.02 1.65 1.88
CA LYS A 21 19.02 2.63 1.42
C LYS A 21 20.44 2.07 1.55
N HIS A 22 20.73 1.36 2.63
CA HIS A 22 22.00 0.66 2.81
C HIS A 22 22.21 -0.41 1.74
N GLU A 23 21.21 -1.27 1.50
CA GLU A 23 21.30 -2.34 0.50
C GLU A 23 21.45 -1.78 -0.93
N LEU A 24 20.61 -0.82 -1.34
CA LEU A 24 20.70 -0.17 -2.65
C LEU A 24 22.04 0.55 -2.86
N SER A 25 22.64 1.10 -1.80
CA SER A 25 23.98 1.70 -1.86
C SER A 25 25.05 0.64 -2.12
N ALA A 26 24.94 -0.54 -1.49
CA ALA A 26 25.83 -1.67 -1.75
C ALA A 26 25.67 -2.21 -3.18
N VAL A 27 24.42 -2.35 -3.66
CA VAL A 27 24.10 -2.74 -5.04
C VAL A 27 24.74 -1.77 -6.04
N ARG A 28 24.56 -0.46 -5.82
CA ARG A 28 25.18 0.57 -6.66
C ARG A 28 26.70 0.47 -6.67
N SER A 29 27.33 0.28 -5.52
CA SER A 29 28.78 0.09 -5.42
C SER A 29 29.25 -1.15 -6.19
N ASN A 30 28.54 -2.26 -6.08
CA ASN A 30 28.83 -3.50 -6.81
C ASN A 30 28.74 -3.29 -8.32
N VAL A 31 27.70 -2.61 -8.79
CA VAL A 31 27.57 -2.24 -10.20
C VAL A 31 28.74 -1.37 -10.63
N SER A 32 29.06 -0.30 -9.88
CA SER A 32 30.14 0.63 -10.20
C SER A 32 31.51 -0.07 -10.32
N ASN A 33 31.82 -0.97 -9.40
CA ASN A 33 33.11 -1.66 -9.30
C ASN A 33 33.20 -2.96 -10.12
N ALA A 34 32.11 -3.41 -10.75
CA ALA A 34 32.11 -4.63 -11.54
C ALA A 34 33.09 -4.57 -12.72
N ARG A 35 33.83 -5.67 -12.93
CA ARG A 35 34.72 -5.86 -14.10
C ARG A 35 33.91 -5.85 -15.40
N LYS A 36 34.55 -5.48 -16.52
CA LYS A 36 33.89 -5.34 -17.84
C LYS A 36 33.01 -6.53 -18.23
N PHE A 37 33.49 -7.77 -18.06
CA PHE A 37 32.73 -8.97 -18.43
C PHE A 37 31.52 -9.26 -17.51
N ALA A 38 31.50 -8.71 -16.29
CA ALA A 38 30.45 -8.93 -15.30
C ALA A 38 29.54 -7.70 -15.13
N LYS A 39 29.84 -6.58 -15.80
CA LYS A 39 29.16 -5.29 -15.64
C LYS A 39 27.67 -5.39 -15.96
N ASP A 40 27.33 -5.98 -17.10
CA ASP A 40 25.94 -6.11 -17.54
C ASP A 40 25.13 -7.02 -16.62
N THR A 41 25.76 -8.10 -16.13
CA THR A 41 25.14 -9.00 -15.15
C THR A 41 24.89 -8.27 -13.82
N ALA A 42 25.84 -7.47 -13.35
CA ALA A 42 25.66 -6.67 -12.15
C ALA A 42 24.54 -5.62 -12.32
N ILE A 43 24.45 -4.98 -13.48
CA ILE A 43 23.37 -4.02 -13.80
C ILE A 43 22.00 -4.71 -13.76
N ARG A 44 21.84 -5.86 -14.44
CA ARG A 44 20.56 -6.60 -14.44
C ARG A 44 20.15 -7.02 -13.04
N ALA A 45 21.08 -7.54 -12.24
CA ALA A 45 20.81 -7.87 -10.84
C ALA A 45 20.41 -6.63 -10.03
N GLY A 46 21.07 -5.50 -10.26
CA GLY A 46 20.75 -4.24 -9.60
C GLY A 46 19.36 -3.69 -9.94
N ILE A 47 18.91 -3.82 -11.20
CA ILE A 47 17.56 -3.44 -11.62
C ILE A 47 16.51 -4.33 -10.93
N ALA A 48 16.72 -5.65 -10.92
CA ALA A 48 15.81 -6.58 -10.26
C ALA A 48 15.67 -6.29 -8.76
N LEU A 49 16.80 -6.01 -8.08
CA LEU A 49 16.78 -5.61 -6.67
C LEU A 49 16.11 -4.25 -6.47
N LEU A 50 16.37 -3.27 -7.33
CA LEU A 50 15.71 -1.96 -7.28
C LEU A 50 14.19 -2.10 -7.39
N TYR A 51 13.69 -2.94 -8.29
CA TYR A 51 12.26 -3.21 -8.41
C TYR A 51 11.71 -3.89 -7.14
N ALA A 52 12.38 -4.93 -6.63
CA ALA A 52 11.95 -5.60 -5.40
C ALA A 52 11.87 -4.63 -4.21
N HIS A 53 12.81 -3.68 -4.13
CA HIS A 53 12.78 -2.60 -3.14
C HIS A 53 11.63 -1.64 -3.37
N TRP A 54 11.39 -1.18 -4.60
CA TRP A 54 10.27 -0.32 -4.96
C TRP A 54 8.94 -0.95 -4.52
N GLU A 55 8.68 -2.18 -4.95
CA GLU A 55 7.46 -2.91 -4.63
C GLU A 55 7.30 -3.10 -3.11
N GLY A 56 8.36 -3.58 -2.45
CA GLY A 56 8.34 -3.82 -1.01
C GLY A 56 8.15 -2.55 -0.19
N THR A 57 8.71 -1.41 -0.63
CA THR A 57 8.61 -0.13 0.09
C THR A 57 7.16 0.34 0.10
N ILE A 58 6.52 0.43 -1.07
CA ILE A 58 5.13 0.88 -1.19
C ILE A 58 4.20 -0.03 -0.40
N LYS A 59 4.37 -1.36 -0.53
CA LYS A 59 3.56 -2.33 0.20
C LYS A 59 3.66 -2.14 1.72
N ASN A 60 4.87 -2.05 2.25
CA ASN A 60 5.08 -2.03 3.68
C ASN A 60 4.64 -0.69 4.30
N ILE A 61 5.03 0.45 3.71
CA ILE A 61 4.66 1.77 4.22
C ILE A 61 3.14 1.99 4.17
N ALA A 62 2.48 1.62 3.06
CA ALA A 62 1.03 1.75 2.96
C ALA A 62 0.31 0.84 3.98
N THR A 63 0.83 -0.36 4.23
CA THR A 63 0.30 -1.27 5.25
C THR A 63 0.46 -0.68 6.65
N TYR A 64 1.63 -0.12 6.96
CA TYR A 64 1.90 0.52 8.25
C TYR A 64 0.99 1.71 8.53
N TYR A 65 0.79 2.54 7.51
CA TYR A 65 -0.13 3.65 7.61
C TYR A 65 -1.58 3.19 7.81
N LEU A 66 -2.02 2.15 7.09
CA LEU A 66 -3.34 1.58 7.28
C LEU A 66 -3.53 0.97 8.69
N GLU A 67 -2.49 0.32 9.24
CA GLU A 67 -2.49 -0.15 10.63
C GLU A 67 -2.69 1.01 11.61
N TYR A 68 -1.93 2.10 11.43
CA TYR A 68 -2.05 3.29 12.24
C TYR A 68 -3.47 3.88 12.18
N VAL A 69 -4.03 4.07 10.98
CA VAL A 69 -5.40 4.60 10.83
C VAL A 69 -6.43 3.67 11.49
N SER A 70 -6.24 2.35 11.37
CA SER A 70 -7.14 1.35 11.97
C SER A 70 -7.18 1.43 13.51
N VAL A 71 -6.04 1.70 14.17
CA VAL A 71 -6.00 1.80 15.64
C VAL A 71 -6.60 3.07 16.20
N LEU A 72 -6.77 4.13 15.40
CA LEU A 72 -7.42 5.36 15.84
C LEU A 72 -8.89 5.13 16.23
N GLY A 73 -9.50 4.04 15.75
CA GLY A 73 -10.85 3.65 16.14
C GLY A 73 -11.90 4.69 15.77
N LEU A 74 -11.71 5.35 14.63
CA LEU A 74 -12.60 6.37 14.09
C LEU A 74 -13.97 5.78 13.76
N SER A 75 -15.02 6.59 13.94
CA SER A 75 -16.36 6.23 13.50
C SER A 75 -16.52 6.40 11.98
N TYR A 76 -17.55 5.80 11.38
CA TYR A 76 -17.77 5.93 9.94
C TYR A 76 -17.90 7.40 9.51
N GLY A 77 -18.56 8.23 10.33
CA GLY A 77 -18.72 9.65 10.07
C GLY A 77 -17.42 10.45 10.06
N GLN A 78 -16.35 9.90 10.65
CA GLN A 78 -15.03 10.53 10.72
C GLN A 78 -14.07 10.02 9.63
N LEU A 79 -14.39 8.89 8.98
CA LEU A 79 -13.56 8.32 7.94
C LEU A 79 -13.72 9.09 6.64
N LYS A 80 -12.59 9.31 5.95
CA LYS A 80 -12.62 9.73 4.55
C LYS A 80 -13.29 8.64 3.68
N PRO A 81 -13.86 9.01 2.51
CA PRO A 81 -14.55 8.07 1.63
C PRO A 81 -13.75 6.83 1.26
N ASN A 82 -12.45 6.96 1.01
CA ASN A 82 -11.56 5.84 0.69
C ASN A 82 -11.50 4.80 1.82
N PHE A 83 -11.36 5.23 3.08
CA PHE A 83 -11.34 4.31 4.23
C PHE A 83 -12.70 3.72 4.50
N LEU A 84 -13.78 4.47 4.26
CA LEU A 84 -15.13 3.95 4.33
C LEU A 84 -15.37 2.85 3.28
N ALA A 85 -14.88 3.03 2.06
CA ALA A 85 -14.95 2.02 1.01
C ALA A 85 -14.17 0.74 1.41
N VAL A 86 -12.95 0.88 1.94
CA VAL A 86 -12.17 -0.25 2.48
C VAL A 86 -12.92 -0.95 3.61
N ALA A 87 -13.50 -0.18 4.53
CA ALA A 87 -14.28 -0.69 5.66
C ALA A 87 -15.51 -1.51 5.20
N LEU A 88 -16.15 -1.07 4.12
CA LEU A 88 -17.35 -1.70 3.57
C LEU A 88 -17.06 -2.82 2.58
N LYS A 89 -15.81 -3.08 2.20
CA LYS A 89 -15.44 -4.05 1.14
C LYS A 89 -16.16 -5.40 1.25
N TYR A 90 -16.07 -6.07 2.40
CA TYR A 90 -16.73 -7.37 2.60
C TYR A 90 -18.26 -7.26 2.68
N ASN A 91 -18.78 -6.13 3.16
CA ASN A 91 -20.21 -5.87 3.12
C ASN A 91 -20.68 -5.73 1.67
N LEU A 92 -19.96 -5.00 0.82
CA LEU A 92 -20.28 -4.85 -0.60
C LEU A 92 -20.16 -6.16 -1.38
N GLN A 93 -19.12 -6.95 -1.11
CA GLN A 93 -18.99 -8.29 -1.71
C GLN A 93 -20.18 -9.19 -1.32
N SER A 94 -20.52 -9.25 -0.03
CA SER A 94 -21.69 -10.01 0.43
C SER A 94 -23.02 -9.48 -0.12
N PHE A 95 -23.09 -8.19 -0.45
CA PHE A 95 -24.25 -7.59 -1.08
C PHE A 95 -24.38 -8.06 -2.54
N GLU A 96 -23.28 -8.10 -3.28
CA GLU A 96 -23.25 -8.54 -4.68
C GLU A 96 -23.51 -10.05 -4.83
N GLU A 97 -22.94 -10.87 -3.95
CA GLU A 97 -23.06 -12.33 -4.02
C GLU A 97 -24.44 -12.86 -3.58
N SER A 98 -25.23 -12.04 -2.90
CA SER A 98 -26.53 -12.41 -2.35
C SER A 98 -27.67 -11.97 -3.25
N ASN A 99 -28.74 -12.77 -3.30
CA ASN A 99 -30.04 -12.35 -3.87
C ASN A 99 -31.11 -12.08 -2.79
N LYS A 100 -30.75 -12.16 -1.51
CA LYS A 100 -31.70 -12.04 -0.39
C LYS A 100 -31.86 -10.57 0.00
N THR A 101 -33.08 -10.03 -0.14
CA THR A 101 -33.44 -8.69 0.35
C THR A 101 -33.09 -8.47 1.82
N THR A 102 -33.19 -9.51 2.67
CA THR A 102 -32.82 -9.41 4.08
C THR A 102 -31.34 -9.07 4.30
N ILE A 103 -30.44 -9.62 3.49
CA ILE A 103 -29.00 -9.30 3.54
C ILE A 103 -28.78 -7.87 3.06
N HIS A 104 -29.40 -7.49 1.94
CA HIS A 104 -29.25 -6.15 1.36
C HIS A 104 -29.74 -5.07 2.32
N THR A 105 -30.94 -5.22 2.87
CA THR A 105 -31.52 -4.30 3.85
C THR A 105 -30.66 -4.21 5.12
N THR A 106 -30.08 -5.32 5.58
CA THR A 106 -29.19 -5.32 6.75
C THR A 106 -27.93 -4.49 6.49
N ILE A 107 -27.31 -4.63 5.32
CA ILE A 107 -26.11 -3.88 4.95
C ILE A 107 -26.42 -2.39 4.78
N VAL A 108 -27.50 -2.05 4.08
CA VAL A 108 -27.94 -0.65 3.90
C VAL A 108 -28.27 0.01 5.23
N ASN A 109 -29.02 -0.67 6.10
CA ASN A 109 -29.30 -0.18 7.45
C ASN A 109 -28.03 0.03 8.27
N LYS A 110 -27.04 -0.86 8.13
CA LYS A 110 -25.74 -0.68 8.78
C LYS A 110 -25.09 0.62 8.33
N VAL A 111 -25.01 0.88 7.01
CA VAL A 111 -24.39 2.09 6.45
C VAL A 111 -25.11 3.37 6.89
N ILE A 112 -26.44 3.39 6.83
CA ILE A 112 -27.24 4.58 7.20
C ILE A 112 -27.08 4.90 8.69
N ASN A 113 -27.02 3.87 9.54
CA ASN A 113 -26.99 4.04 11.00
C ASN A 113 -25.58 3.95 11.61
N SER A 114 -24.51 3.88 10.81
CA SER A 114 -23.15 3.65 11.31
C SER A 114 -22.35 4.92 11.60
N HIS A 115 -22.94 6.12 11.51
CA HIS A 115 -22.21 7.39 11.68
C HIS A 115 -21.31 7.42 12.94
N ASP A 116 -21.84 6.95 14.08
CA ASP A 116 -21.14 6.89 15.37
C ASP A 116 -20.54 5.50 15.69
N VAL A 117 -20.76 4.52 14.81
CA VAL A 117 -20.21 3.17 15.00
C VAL A 117 -18.72 3.21 14.73
N LYS A 118 -17.91 2.90 15.73
CA LYS A 118 -16.47 2.71 15.54
C LYS A 118 -16.24 1.54 14.62
N PHE A 119 -15.43 1.76 13.59
CA PHE A 119 -15.04 0.68 12.70
C PHE A 119 -13.57 0.38 12.80
N LYS A 120 -13.26 -0.91 12.77
CA LYS A 120 -11.90 -1.38 12.63
C LYS A 120 -11.62 -1.65 11.15
N ILE A 121 -10.88 -0.75 10.52
CA ILE A 121 -10.49 -0.92 9.12
C ILE A 121 -9.72 -2.25 8.99
N PRO A 122 -10.13 -3.15 8.07
CA PRO A 122 -9.36 -4.36 7.80
C PRO A 122 -7.99 -3.93 7.27
N VAL A 123 -6.92 -4.56 7.76
CA VAL A 123 -5.55 -4.26 7.33
C VAL A 123 -5.03 -5.39 6.44
N GLU A 124 -5.23 -6.62 6.90
CA GLU A 124 -4.69 -7.80 6.25
C GLU A 124 -5.23 -7.97 4.83
N GLY A 125 -4.32 -8.10 3.87
CA GLY A 125 -4.66 -8.32 2.47
C GLY A 125 -5.34 -7.14 1.77
N ILE A 126 -5.39 -5.95 2.37
CA ILE A 126 -5.90 -4.75 1.70
C ILE A 126 -4.88 -4.19 0.71
N ILE A 127 -3.64 -3.97 1.16
CA ILE A 127 -2.56 -3.50 0.28
C ILE A 127 -2.03 -4.67 -0.54
N LYS A 128 -2.23 -4.62 -1.86
CA LYS A 128 -1.77 -5.65 -2.80
C LYS A 128 -1.04 -4.99 -3.96
N THR A 129 0.21 -5.41 -4.16
CA THR A 129 1.04 -5.05 -5.31
C THR A 129 0.84 -6.00 -6.49
N ASN A 130 0.11 -7.10 -6.30
CA ASN A 130 -0.14 -8.15 -7.29
C ASN A 130 1.14 -8.70 -7.96
N SER A 131 2.28 -8.65 -7.25
CA SER A 131 3.60 -9.04 -7.77
C SER A 131 4.02 -8.29 -9.04
N ASN A 132 3.45 -7.11 -9.27
CA ASN A 132 3.63 -6.30 -10.48
C ASN A 132 3.25 -4.84 -10.18
N LEU A 133 4.01 -4.13 -9.33
CA LEU A 133 3.70 -2.76 -8.95
C LEU A 133 4.00 -1.77 -10.09
N ASN A 134 3.07 -1.72 -11.04
CA ASN A 134 2.98 -0.71 -12.09
C ASN A 134 2.35 0.59 -11.58
N SER A 135 2.35 1.63 -12.42
CA SER A 135 1.78 2.94 -12.08
C SER A 135 0.29 2.85 -11.71
N GLU A 136 -0.49 2.03 -12.39
CA GLU A 136 -1.92 1.80 -12.11
C GLU A 136 -2.15 1.24 -10.70
N ILE A 137 -1.43 0.17 -10.33
CA ILE A 137 -1.52 -0.44 -9.01
C ILE A 137 -1.00 0.52 -7.94
N PHE A 138 0.02 1.32 -8.23
CA PHE A 138 0.47 2.38 -7.33
C PHE A 138 -0.64 3.40 -7.07
N MET A 139 -1.33 3.89 -8.11
CA MET A 139 -2.46 4.82 -7.97
C MET A 139 -3.59 4.22 -7.12
N GLU A 140 -3.96 2.96 -7.34
CA GLU A 140 -4.97 2.25 -6.55
C GLU A 140 -4.58 2.12 -5.07
N ILE A 141 -3.30 1.84 -4.79
CA ILE A 141 -2.79 1.80 -3.41
C ILE A 141 -2.88 3.19 -2.77
N MET A 142 -2.48 4.24 -3.49
CA MET A 142 -2.53 5.62 -3.00
C MET A 142 -3.96 6.08 -2.70
N GLU A 143 -4.91 5.75 -3.58
CA GLU A 143 -6.34 6.00 -3.36
C GLU A 143 -6.86 5.22 -2.15
N THR A 144 -6.48 3.95 -2.01
CA THR A 144 -6.85 3.10 -0.86
C THR A 144 -6.46 3.75 0.48
N ILE A 145 -5.25 4.33 0.55
CA ILE A 145 -4.77 5.04 1.74
C ILE A 145 -5.16 6.53 1.78
N GLY A 146 -5.85 7.04 0.76
CA GLY A 146 -6.38 8.40 0.73
C GLY A 146 -5.31 9.48 0.57
N LEU A 147 -4.28 9.18 -0.22
CA LEU A 147 -3.20 10.10 -0.60
C LEU A 147 -3.24 10.39 -2.10
N GLU A 148 -2.95 11.64 -2.47
CA GLU A 148 -2.82 12.03 -3.88
C GLU A 148 -1.51 11.50 -4.47
N CYS A 149 -1.51 11.19 -5.76
CA CYS A 149 -0.35 10.64 -6.46
C CYS A 149 0.10 11.46 -7.69
N LYS A 150 -0.53 12.61 -7.97
CA LYS A 150 -0.29 13.42 -9.17
C LYS A 150 1.17 13.87 -9.32
N GLU A 151 1.85 14.13 -8.21
CA GLU A 151 3.27 14.52 -8.22
C GLU A 151 4.19 13.45 -8.83
N TYR A 152 3.76 12.18 -8.86
CA TYR A 152 4.54 11.06 -9.36
C TYR A 152 4.30 10.74 -10.84
N GLU A 153 3.37 11.41 -11.52
CA GLU A 153 2.99 11.11 -12.91
C GLU A 153 4.18 11.09 -13.88
N SER A 154 5.13 12.00 -13.67
CA SER A 154 6.37 12.08 -14.47
C SER A 154 7.24 10.82 -14.39
N SER A 155 7.07 10.02 -13.33
CA SER A 155 7.83 8.79 -13.07
C SER A 155 7.11 7.53 -13.55
N TYR A 156 5.84 7.60 -13.98
CA TYR A 156 5.06 6.42 -14.37
C TYR A 156 5.68 5.67 -15.54
N LYS A 157 6.17 6.38 -16.55
CA LYS A 157 6.89 5.76 -17.67
C LYS A 157 8.12 4.97 -17.20
N LEU A 158 8.87 5.50 -16.22
CA LEU A 158 10.03 4.79 -15.67
C LEU A 158 9.60 3.51 -14.95
N ILE A 159 8.56 3.59 -14.12
CA ILE A 159 8.01 2.43 -13.40
C ILE A 159 7.58 1.35 -14.39
N ASP A 160 6.77 1.73 -15.39
CA ASP A 160 6.11 0.77 -16.26
C ASP A 160 7.03 0.14 -17.32
N THR A 161 8.16 0.77 -17.66
CA THR A 161 9.03 0.29 -18.75
C THR A 161 10.44 -0.13 -18.33
N VAL A 162 10.90 0.30 -17.15
CA VAL A 162 12.27 0.04 -16.68
C VAL A 162 12.29 -0.82 -15.44
N LEU A 163 11.29 -0.68 -14.57
CA LEU A 163 11.22 -1.46 -13.34
C LEU A 163 10.42 -2.77 -13.52
N LEU A 164 9.55 -2.84 -14.53
CA LEU A 164 8.81 -4.05 -14.96
C LEU A 164 9.45 -4.69 -16.19
#